data_AF-A0A7M3ZT50-F1
#
_entry.id   AF-A0A7M3ZT50-F1
#
_cell.length_a   1.000
_cell.length_b   1.000
_cell.length_c   1.000
_cell.angle_alpha   90.00
_cell.angle_beta   90.00
_cell.angle_gamma   90.00
#
_symmetry.space_group_name_H-M   'P 1'
#
loop_
_entity.id
_entity.type
_entity.pdbx_description
1 polymer ?
#
loop_
_entity_poly.entity_id
_entity_poly.type
_entity_poly.pdbx_seq_one_letter_code
_entity_poly.pdbx_strand_id
1 'polypeptide(L)'
;MIPFMQASDDNEEQQPPFNDERPERDPAPPHHRHRRWWAVVQSLTLVALLVLAAHHHALLSESPEDDAPVWLVQSEAFQSDPPCNEGGFRVHSGFDLDGNGALDAEERTDTTTLCHGLRGLSG
;
A
#
# COMPACT_ATOMS: atom_id res chain seq x y z
N MET A 1 -53.77 -45.34 33.83
CA MET A 1 -55.14 -44.77 33.80
C MET A 1 -55.49 -44.47 32.35
N ILE A 2 -56.59 -45.03 31.87
CA ILE A 2 -57.20 -44.80 30.53
C ILE A 2 -58.10 -43.54 30.60
N PRO A 3 -58.56 -42.93 29.49
CA PRO A 3 -59.65 -43.45 28.62
C PRO A 3 -59.26 -43.42 27.10
N PHE A 4 -59.62 -44.31 26.18
CA PHE A 4 -60.90 -44.92 25.74
C PHE A 4 -61.97 -43.91 25.25
N MET A 5 -62.20 -43.85 23.93
CA MET A 5 -63.49 -44.00 23.20
C MET A 5 -63.46 -43.24 21.85
N GLN A 6 -63.41 -44.00 20.74
CA GLN A 6 -64.48 -44.21 19.73
C GLN A 6 -64.49 -43.11 18.64
N ALA A 7 -64.60 -43.39 17.34
CA ALA A 7 -65.23 -44.51 16.66
C ALA A 7 -64.48 -44.88 15.36
N SER A 8 -64.57 -46.16 15.03
CA SER A 8 -64.37 -46.70 13.69
C SER A 8 -65.76 -47.04 13.15
N ASP A 9 -66.10 -46.61 11.94
CA ASP A 9 -67.15 -47.24 11.12
C ASP A 9 -66.74 -47.12 9.63
N ASP A 10 -66.29 -48.26 9.14
CA ASP A 10 -66.45 -48.90 7.83
C ASP A 10 -66.71 -48.09 6.54
N ASN A 11 -65.71 -48.20 5.65
CA ASN A 11 -65.79 -48.78 4.30
C ASN A 11 -67.03 -48.48 3.42
N GLU A 12 -66.86 -47.59 2.44
CA GLU A 12 -67.61 -47.69 1.19
C GLU A 12 -66.66 -47.52 -0.01
N GLU A 13 -66.64 -48.56 -0.82
CA GLU A 13 -65.72 -48.86 -1.90
C GLU A 13 -66.27 -48.27 -3.22
N GLN A 14 -65.52 -47.38 -3.89
CA GLN A 14 -65.68 -47.06 -5.31
C GLN A 14 -64.48 -46.26 -5.85
N GLN A 15 -63.68 -46.91 -6.70
CA GLN A 15 -62.73 -46.31 -7.64
C GLN A 15 -63.15 -46.79 -9.05
N PRO A 16 -62.78 -46.22 -10.25
CA PRO A 16 -61.91 -45.10 -10.67
C PRO A 16 -62.65 -44.08 -11.62
N PRO A 17 -62.06 -43.04 -12.30
CA PRO A 17 -60.81 -43.08 -13.08
C PRO A 17 -59.81 -41.91 -12.92
N PHE A 18 -58.58 -42.27 -13.28
CA PHE A 18 -57.48 -41.45 -13.77
C PHE A 18 -57.82 -39.98 -14.01
N ASN A 19 -57.13 -39.08 -13.32
CA ASN A 19 -56.74 -37.82 -13.94
C ASN A 19 -55.32 -37.45 -13.48
N ASP A 20 -54.45 -37.42 -14.49
CA ASP A 20 -53.07 -36.97 -14.54
C ASP A 20 -52.54 -36.25 -13.29
N GLU A 21 -51.63 -36.90 -12.57
CA GLU A 21 -50.56 -36.19 -11.89
C GLU A 21 -49.69 -35.51 -12.97
N ARG A 22 -49.96 -34.25 -13.29
CA ARG A 22 -48.89 -33.38 -13.76
C ARG A 22 -48.25 -32.73 -12.54
N PRO A 23 -46.94 -32.88 -12.33
CA PRO A 23 -46.21 -31.92 -11.53
C PRO A 23 -46.42 -30.56 -12.22
N GLU A 24 -47.09 -29.64 -11.54
CA GLU A 24 -47.12 -28.24 -11.93
C GLU A 24 -45.67 -27.84 -12.17
N ARG A 25 -45.29 -27.69 -13.43
CA ARG A 25 -43.92 -27.35 -13.80
C ARG A 25 -43.70 -25.94 -13.26
N ASP A 26 -42.94 -25.82 -12.18
CA ASP A 26 -42.48 -24.54 -11.66
C ASP A 26 -42.09 -23.65 -12.86
N PRO A 27 -42.62 -22.43 -12.96
CA PRO A 27 -42.22 -21.54 -14.03
C PRO A 27 -40.71 -21.31 -13.89
N ALA A 28 -39.96 -21.69 -14.93
CA ALA A 28 -38.53 -21.45 -14.98
C ALA A 28 -38.24 -19.98 -14.62
N PRO A 29 -37.32 -19.69 -13.69
CA PRO A 29 -37.11 -18.34 -13.19
C PRO A 29 -36.70 -17.43 -14.37
N PRO A 30 -37.47 -16.39 -14.70
CA PRO A 30 -37.17 -15.57 -15.87
C PRO A 30 -36.29 -14.40 -15.44
N HIS A 31 -34.96 -14.53 -15.38
CA HIS A 31 -34.11 -13.34 -15.17
C HIS A 31 -32.69 -13.44 -15.77
N HIS A 32 -32.57 -13.80 -17.04
CA HIS A 32 -31.27 -13.74 -17.74
C HIS A 32 -30.89 -12.35 -18.24
N ARG A 33 -31.85 -11.44 -18.50
CA ARG A 33 -31.55 -10.07 -19.00
C ARG A 33 -30.99 -9.17 -17.91
N HIS A 34 -31.57 -9.21 -16.72
CA HIS A 34 -31.09 -8.47 -15.55
C HIS A 34 -29.71 -8.99 -15.12
N ARG A 35 -29.51 -10.31 -15.02
CA ARG A 35 -28.22 -10.90 -14.62
C ARG A 35 -27.08 -10.56 -15.60
N ARG A 36 -27.36 -10.47 -16.90
CA ARG A 36 -26.40 -10.00 -17.92
C ARG A 36 -26.15 -8.50 -17.83
N TRP A 37 -27.18 -7.71 -17.58
CA TRP A 37 -27.05 -6.26 -17.37
C TRP A 37 -26.22 -5.94 -16.12
N TRP A 38 -26.41 -6.67 -15.01
CA TRP A 38 -25.56 -6.57 -13.83
C TRP A 38 -24.10 -6.93 -14.12
N ALA A 39 -23.83 -7.96 -14.92
CA ALA A 39 -22.45 -8.29 -15.31
C ALA A 39 -21.79 -7.18 -16.15
N VAL A 40 -22.54 -6.51 -17.03
CA VAL A 40 -22.05 -5.36 -17.80
C VAL A 40 -21.79 -4.16 -16.89
N VAL A 41 -22.72 -3.83 -16.00
CA VAL A 41 -22.53 -2.73 -15.03
C VAL A 41 -21.32 -3.00 -14.13
N GLN A 42 -21.18 -4.23 -13.63
CA GLN A 42 -20.06 -4.65 -12.77
C GLN A 42 -18.71 -4.56 -13.50
N SER A 43 -18.64 -5.03 -14.75
CA SER A 43 -17.40 -4.91 -15.55
C SER A 43 -17.04 -3.46 -15.84
N LEU A 44 -18.03 -2.61 -16.17
CA LEU A 44 -17.79 -1.17 -16.38
C LEU A 44 -17.31 -0.48 -15.10
N THR A 45 -17.88 -0.80 -13.94
CA THR A 45 -17.40 -0.26 -12.66
C THR A 45 -15.97 -0.72 -12.34
N LEU A 46 -15.62 -1.98 -12.60
CA LEU A 46 -14.25 -2.48 -12.37
C LEU A 46 -13.25 -1.80 -13.30
N VAL A 47 -13.59 -1.62 -14.58
CA VAL A 47 -12.74 -0.89 -15.53
C VAL A 47 -12.57 0.58 -15.11
N ALA A 48 -13.65 1.24 -14.69
CA ALA A 48 -13.57 2.62 -14.20
C ALA A 48 -12.69 2.74 -12.96
N LEU A 49 -12.79 1.81 -12.00
CA LEU A 49 -11.92 1.76 -10.83
C LEU A 49 -10.45 1.52 -11.19
N LEU A 50 -10.16 0.63 -12.15
CA LEU A 50 -8.79 0.40 -12.62
C LEU A 50 -8.20 1.62 -13.31
N VAL A 51 -8.98 2.32 -14.14
CA VAL A 51 -8.56 3.57 -14.78
C VAL A 51 -8.32 4.66 -13.74
N LEU A 52 -9.20 4.81 -12.75
CA LEU A 52 -9.03 5.76 -11.67
C LEU A 52 -7.81 5.44 -10.80
N ALA A 53 -7.57 4.15 -10.51
CA ALA A 53 -6.38 3.69 -9.79
C ALA A 53 -5.10 3.97 -10.59
N ALA A 54 -5.09 3.74 -11.91
CA ALA A 54 -3.96 4.08 -12.76
C ALA A 54 -3.71 5.59 -12.81
N HIS A 55 -4.77 6.40 -12.86
CA HIS A 55 -4.67 7.86 -12.81
C HIS A 55 -4.12 8.34 -11.46
N HIS A 56 -4.61 7.77 -10.36
CA HIS A 56 -4.10 8.06 -9.02
C HIS A 56 -2.67 7.56 -8.83
N HIS A 57 -2.29 6.44 -9.44
CA HIS A 57 -0.92 5.93 -9.41
C HIS A 57 0.05 6.87 -10.15
N ALA A 58 -0.36 7.43 -11.29
CA ALA A 58 0.41 8.44 -11.99
C ALA A 58 0.65 9.71 -11.14
N LEU A 59 -0.30 10.08 -10.28
CA LEU A 59 -0.14 11.19 -9.33
C LEU A 59 0.76 10.84 -8.14
N LEU A 60 0.89 9.55 -7.78
CA LEU A 60 1.76 9.09 -6.69
C LEU A 60 3.21 8.85 -7.16
N SER A 61 3.45 8.69 -8.46
CA SER A 61 4.81 8.59 -9.02
C SER A 61 5.52 9.96 -9.12
N GLU A 62 4.81 11.06 -8.91
CA GLU A 62 5.37 12.42 -8.77
C GLU A 62 5.46 12.82 -7.28
N SER A 63 6.07 11.98 -6.46
CA SER A 63 6.68 12.49 -5.24
C SER A 63 8.06 13.00 -5.64
N PRO A 64 8.33 14.32 -5.74
CA PRO A 64 9.68 14.83 -5.88
C PRO A 64 10.41 14.61 -4.55
N GLU A 65 10.69 13.36 -4.22
CA GLU A 65 11.46 12.94 -3.05
C GLU A 65 12.94 12.75 -3.38
N ASP A 66 13.32 12.80 -4.66
CA ASP A 66 14.72 12.68 -5.09
C ASP A 66 15.53 14.00 -4.99
N ASP A 67 14.88 15.13 -4.68
CA ASP A 67 15.55 16.43 -4.53
C ASP A 67 15.57 16.92 -3.07
N ALA A 68 15.28 16.04 -2.10
CA ALA A 68 15.45 16.43 -0.70
C ALA A 68 16.95 16.70 -0.46
N PRO A 69 17.34 17.91 -0.04
CA PRO A 69 18.75 18.25 0.11
C PRO A 69 19.38 17.32 1.15
N VAL A 70 20.43 16.62 0.74
CA VAL A 70 21.13 15.64 1.56
C VAL A 70 22.10 16.37 2.48
N TRP A 71 22.15 15.98 3.76
CA TRP A 71 23.16 16.50 4.67
C TRP A 71 24.47 15.73 4.52
N LEU A 72 25.53 16.40 4.07
CA LEU A 72 26.85 15.81 3.86
C LEU A 72 27.86 16.29 4.91
N VAL A 73 28.87 15.45 5.14
CA VAL A 73 30.03 15.77 5.98
C VAL A 73 31.30 15.44 5.20
N GLN A 74 32.18 16.41 5.07
CA GLN A 74 33.47 16.28 4.38
C GLN A 74 34.61 16.65 5.31
N SER A 75 35.69 15.87 5.29
CA SER A 75 36.92 16.16 6.04
C SER A 75 38.09 16.47 5.11
N GLU A 76 38.78 17.56 5.39
CA GLU A 76 39.98 17.99 4.66
C GLU A 76 41.17 18.04 5.62
N ALA A 77 42.27 17.35 5.29
CA ALA A 77 43.49 17.39 6.08
C ALA A 77 44.34 18.62 5.72
N PHE A 78 44.97 19.24 6.71
CA PHE A 78 45.92 20.32 6.51
C PHE A 78 47.22 20.08 7.31
N GLN A 79 48.33 20.66 6.84
CA GLN A 79 49.66 20.36 7.37
C GLN A 79 50.04 21.17 8.61
N SER A 80 49.91 22.49 8.57
CA SER A 80 50.25 23.38 9.68
C SER A 80 49.58 24.73 9.42
N ASP A 81 48.65 25.11 10.28
CA ASP A 81 47.92 26.38 10.18
C ASP A 81 47.51 26.84 11.59
N PRO A 82 47.86 28.06 12.05
CA PRO A 82 47.51 28.53 13.39
C PRO A 82 45.98 28.48 13.62
N PRO A 83 45.50 27.97 14.77
CA PRO A 83 46.23 27.60 15.99
C PRO A 83 46.88 26.19 15.98
N CYS A 84 46.70 25.40 14.94
CA CYS A 84 47.14 24.01 14.82
C CYS A 84 48.48 23.89 14.06
N ASN A 85 49.61 24.11 14.74
CA ASN A 85 50.94 24.05 14.12
C ASN A 85 51.39 22.62 13.72
N GLU A 86 50.83 21.58 14.33
CA GLU A 86 51.08 20.16 13.97
C GLU A 86 50.09 19.65 12.89
N GLY A 87 49.31 20.56 12.31
CA GLY A 87 48.26 20.25 11.36
C GLY A 87 47.00 19.72 12.00
N GLY A 88 46.13 19.16 11.17
CA GLY A 88 44.85 18.64 11.62
C GLY A 88 43.87 18.39 10.49
N PHE A 89 42.58 18.42 10.84
CA PHE A 89 41.48 18.26 9.91
C PHE A 89 40.48 19.41 10.04
N ARG A 90 39.96 19.89 8.92
CA ARG A 90 38.76 20.72 8.87
C ARG A 90 37.60 19.82 8.49
N VAL A 91 36.59 19.79 9.34
CA VAL A 91 35.35 19.05 9.12
C VAL A 91 34.29 20.06 8.72
N HIS A 92 33.79 19.91 7.50
CA HIS A 92 32.74 20.72 6.92
C HIS A 92 31.43 19.93 6.93
N SER A 93 30.32 20.60 7.22
CA SER A 93 29.00 20.00 7.16
C SER A 93 27.97 20.98 6.60
N GLY A 94 27.05 20.47 5.80
CA GLY A 94 26.05 21.30 5.14
C GLY A 94 25.09 20.47 4.29
N PHE A 95 24.18 21.16 3.62
CA PHE A 95 23.25 20.54 2.69
C PHE A 95 23.84 20.60 1.28
N ASP A 96 23.83 19.46 0.59
CA ASP A 96 24.05 19.36 -0.85
C ASP A 96 22.80 19.91 -1.55
N LEU A 97 22.91 21.14 -2.06
CA LEU A 97 21.79 21.88 -2.64
C LEU A 97 21.69 21.65 -4.15
N ASP A 98 22.79 21.27 -4.79
CA ASP A 98 22.84 20.99 -6.22
C ASP A 98 22.79 19.50 -6.57
N GLY A 99 22.85 18.62 -5.56
CA GLY A 99 22.70 17.17 -5.68
C GLY A 99 23.93 16.48 -6.27
N ASN A 100 25.10 17.13 -6.23
CA ASN A 100 26.30 16.61 -6.87
C ASN A 100 27.09 15.59 -6.01
N GLY A 101 26.67 15.36 -4.77
CA GLY A 101 27.28 14.42 -3.83
C GLY A 101 28.58 14.92 -3.18
N ALA A 102 28.90 16.20 -3.33
CA ALA A 102 30.01 16.88 -2.69
C ALA A 102 29.51 18.08 -1.88
N LEU A 103 30.40 18.70 -1.11
CA LEU A 103 30.09 19.89 -0.33
C LEU A 103 30.93 21.06 -0.82
N ASP A 104 30.34 21.87 -1.70
CA ASP A 104 30.98 23.04 -2.28
C ASP A 104 31.12 24.17 -1.26
N ALA A 105 31.95 25.18 -1.56
CA ALA A 105 32.30 26.22 -0.59
C ALA A 105 31.07 27.01 -0.11
N GLU A 106 30.10 27.22 -0.99
CA GLU A 106 28.85 27.91 -0.75
C GLU A 106 27.83 27.08 0.06
N GLU A 107 27.99 25.76 0.10
CA GLU A 107 27.06 24.82 0.75
C GLU A 107 27.45 24.48 2.19
N ARG A 108 28.66 24.86 2.61
CA ARG A 108 29.20 24.60 3.95
C ARG A 108 28.51 25.47 4.99
N THR A 109 27.59 24.89 5.75
CA THR A 109 26.92 25.54 6.89
C THR A 109 27.85 25.70 8.08
N ASP A 110 28.58 24.64 8.44
CA ASP A 110 29.45 24.61 9.61
C ASP A 110 30.85 24.10 9.25
N THR A 111 31.86 24.66 9.92
CA THR A 111 33.25 24.22 9.80
C THR A 111 33.88 24.12 11.18
N THR A 112 34.30 22.90 11.53
CA THR A 112 35.02 22.64 12.78
C THR A 112 36.47 22.27 12.47
N THR A 113 37.41 22.93 13.13
CA THR A 113 38.84 22.61 13.00
C THR A 113 39.28 21.71 14.16
N LEU A 114 39.89 20.58 13.83
CA LEU A 114 40.44 19.59 14.75
C LEU A 114 41.96 19.58 14.63
N CYS A 115 42.67 20.07 15.66
CA CYS A 115 44.14 20.02 15.69
C CYS A 115 44.65 18.62 16.04
N HIS A 116 45.78 18.23 15.47
CA HIS A 116 46.57 17.12 16.01
C HIS A 116 47.09 17.45 17.42
N GLY A 117 47.22 16.42 18.24
CA GLY A 117 47.87 16.52 19.55
C GLY A 117 49.38 16.72 19.41
N LEU A 118 49.99 17.33 20.43
CA LEU A 118 51.44 17.43 20.51
C LEU A 118 52.06 16.04 20.67
N ARG A 119 53.24 15.83 20.09
CA ARG A 119 54.03 14.62 20.34
C ARG A 119 54.33 14.48 21.82
N GLY A 120 54.14 13.27 22.36
CA GLY A 120 54.48 12.94 23.75
C GLY A 120 55.99 12.87 23.99
N LEU A 121 56.41 12.96 25.25
CA LEU A 121 57.80 12.75 25.66
C LEU A 121 58.18 11.27 25.48
N SER A 122 59.40 11.02 24.99
CA SER A 122 59.97 9.67 25.04
C SER A 122 60.34 9.37 26.50
N GLY A 123 59.76 8.30 27.06
CA GLY A 123 60.04 7.83 28.41
C GLY A 123 61.39 7.12 28.55
#